data_AF-B7HWU8-F1
#
_entry.id   AF-B7HWU8-F1
#
_cell.length_a   1.000
_cell.length_b   1.000
_cell.length_c   1.000
_cell.angle_alpha   90.00
_cell.angle_beta   90.00
_cell.angle_gamma   90.00
#
_symmetry.space_group_name_H-M   'P 1'
#
loop_
_entity.id
_entity.type
_entity.pdbx_description
1 polymer ?
#
loop_
_entity_poly.entity_id
_entity_poly.type
_entity_poly.pdbx_seq_one_letter_code
_entity_poly.pdbx_strand_id
1 'polypeptide(L)' 'MGCKNCKPDYFQDERIKKATEYIQLDMEVLMSSLQTGQTYGISDAYVGMTDKVLTRMIFIN' A
#
# COMPACT_ATOMS: atom_id res chain seq x y z
N MET A 1 16.75 -5.08 -2.55
CA MET A 1 15.82 -4.81 -3.67
C MET A 1 15.22 -6.15 -4.08
N GLY A 2 14.00 -6.45 -3.63
CA GLY A 2 13.33 -7.73 -3.89
C GLY A 2 12.21 -7.53 -4.88
N CYS A 3 12.01 -8.49 -5.79
CA CYS A 3 10.87 -8.45 -6.70
C CYS A 3 9.59 -8.77 -5.90
N LYS A 4 8.60 -7.87 -5.96
CA LYS A 4 7.38 -7.97 -5.13
C LYS A 4 6.36 -8.98 -5.63
N ASN A 5 6.35 -9.22 -6.94
CA ASN A 5 5.43 -10.15 -7.59
C ASN A 5 6.21 -11.14 -8.45
N CYS A 6 7.09 -11.94 -7.85
CA CYS A 6 7.96 -12.85 -8.60
C CYS A 6 7.23 -14.07 -9.16
N LYS A 7 5.99 -14.30 -8.72
CA LYS A 7 5.11 -15.35 -9.20
C LYS A 7 3.71 -14.75 -9.37
N PRO A 8 3.47 -13.96 -10.43
CA PRO A 8 2.16 -13.38 -10.66
C PRO A 8 1.14 -14.47 -11.03
N ASP A 9 -0.06 -14.35 -10.48
CA ASP A 9 -1.22 -15.03 -11.06
C ASP A 9 -1.71 -14.24 -12.28
N TYR A 10 -2.47 -14.90 -13.16
CA TYR A 10 -3.02 -14.31 -14.38
C TYR A 10 -4.56 -14.42 -14.39
N PHE A 11 -5.23 -13.46 -15.02
CA PHE A 11 -6.63 -13.60 -15.42
C PHE A 11 -6.72 -14.51 -16.67
N GLN A 12 -7.94 -14.98 -17.00
CA GLN A 12 -8.16 -15.84 -18.18
C GLN A 12 -7.84 -15.13 -19.51
N ASP A 13 -7.84 -13.79 -19.52
CA ASP A 13 -7.45 -12.94 -20.65
C ASP A 13 -5.96 -12.58 -20.64
N GLU A 14 -5.15 -13.33 -19.89
CA GLU A 14 -3.69 -13.18 -19.76
C GLU A 14 -3.21 -11.87 -19.12
N ARG A 15 -4.11 -11.03 -18.59
CA ARG A 15 -3.69 -9.88 -17.78
C ARG A 15 -3.09 -10.35 -16.46
N ILE A 16 -1.93 -9.80 -16.10
CA ILE A 16 -1.26 -10.05 -14.82
C ILE A 16 -2.18 -9.60 -13.67
N LYS A 17 -2.50 -10.51 -12.76
CA LYS A 17 -3.05 -10.14 -11.45
C LYS A 17 -1.92 -9.51 -10.66
N LYS A 18 -2.10 -8.25 -10.29
CA LYS A 18 -1.20 -7.60 -9.35
C LYS A 18 -1.41 -8.26 -7.98
N ALA A 19 -0.38 -8.94 -7.47
CA ALA A 19 -0.36 -9.30 -6.06
C ALA A 19 -0.45 -7.99 -5.27
N THR A 20 -1.57 -7.80 -4.56
CA THR A 20 -1.77 -6.63 -3.73
C THR A 20 -1.33 -7.04 -2.33
N GLU A 21 -0.28 -6.41 -1.82
CA GLU A 21 0.03 -6.52 -0.40
C GLU A 21 -0.93 -5.62 0.37
N TYR A 22 -1.74 -6.23 1.24
CA TYR A 22 -2.56 -5.49 2.17
C TYR A 22 -1.71 -5.12 3.38
N ILE A 23 -1.69 -3.84 3.73
CA ILE A 23 -1.10 -3.38 4.98
C ILE A 23 -2.25 -3.33 5.99
N GLN A 24 -2.19 -4.18 7.01
CA GLN A 24 -3.12 -4.11 8.13
C GLN A 24 -2.79 -2.88 8.98
N LEU A 25 -3.80 -2.08 9.27
CA LEU A 25 -3.70 -0.91 10.12
C LEU A 25 -4.66 -1.07 11.29
N ASP A 26 -4.13 -0.92 12.51
CA ASP A 26 -4.95 -0.74 13.68
C ASP A 26 -5.43 0.72 13.71
N MET A 27 -6.71 0.92 13.40
CA MET A 27 -7.28 2.27 13.28
C MET A 27 -7.34 3.00 14.63
N GLU A 28 -7.50 2.29 15.74
CA GLU A 28 -7.58 2.91 17.07
C GLU A 28 -6.22 3.49 17.45
N VAL A 29 -5.16 2.67 17.32
CA VAL A 29 -3.79 3.09 17.57
C VAL A 29 -3.38 4.20 16.60
N LEU A 30 -3.69 4.05 15.31
CA LEU A 30 -3.34 5.02 14.28
C LEU A 30 -3.99 6.38 14.54
N MET A 31 -5.29 6.42 14.76
CA MET A 31 -6.02 7.68 14.99
C MET A 31 -5.64 8.32 16.32
N SER A 32 -5.33 7.53 17.36
CA SER A 32 -4.84 8.07 18.64
C SER A 32 -3.47 8.74 18.52
N SER A 33 -2.65 8.31 17.55
CA SER A 33 -1.30 8.84 17.32
C SER A 33 -1.27 10.10 16.44
N LEU A 34 -2.35 10.39 15.73
CA LEU A 34 -2.43 11.48 14.75
C LEU A 34 -3.17 12.69 15.30
N GLN A 35 -2.57 13.86 15.17
CA GLN A 35 -3.22 15.15 15.43
C GLN A 35 -3.90 15.68 14.17
N THR A 36 -4.86 16.59 14.35
CA THR A 36 -5.55 17.26 13.25
C THR A 36 -4.54 17.91 12.29
N GLY A 37 -4.69 17.61 10.99
CA GLY A 37 -3.79 18.11 9.94
C GLY A 37 -2.53 17.27 9.71
N GLN A 38 -2.29 16.21 10.50
CA GLN A 38 -1.20 15.28 10.25
C GLN A 38 -1.58 14.20 9.24
N THR A 39 -0.58 13.65 8.56
CA THR A 39 -0.73 12.56 7.59
C THR A 39 0.08 11.36 8.02
N TYR A 40 -0.44 10.17 7.75
CA TYR A 40 0.30 8.93 7.98
C TYR A 40 1.03 8.50 6.72
N GLY A 41 2.34 8.28 6.82
CA GLY A 41 3.17 7.85 5.71
C GLY A 41 3.21 6.33 5.58
N ILE A 42 2.98 5.82 4.37
CA ILE A 42 3.15 4.41 4.01
C ILE A 42 4.39 4.31 3.12
N SER A 43 5.45 3.71 3.65
CA SER A 43 6.74 3.53 2.98
C SER A 43 6.77 2.39 1.96
N ASP A 44 5.82 1.46 2.08
CA ASP A 44 5.76 0.24 1.28
C ASP A 44 4.56 0.20 0.34
N ALA A 45 4.32 1.33 -0.33
CA ALA A 45 3.40 1.42 -1.46
C ALA A 45 4.17 1.32 -2.78
N TYR A 46 3.62 0.57 -3.73
CA TYR A 46 4.30 0.25 -4.99
C TYR A 46 3.36 0.42 -6.18
N VAL A 47 3.92 0.89 -7.29
CA VAL A 47 3.27 0.94 -8.60
C VAL A 47 4.01 -0.05 -9.51
N GLY A 48 3.28 -1.03 -10.05
CA GLY A 48 3.90 -2.07 -10.86
C GLY A 48 4.72 -3.05 -10.03
N MET A 49 5.84 -3.54 -10.58
CA MET A 49 6.62 -4.63 -9.97
C MET A 49 7.71 -4.14 -9.00
N THR A 50 8.19 -2.90 -9.15
CA THR A 50 9.41 -2.42 -8.47
C THR A 50 9.31 -0.99 -7.94
N ASP A 51 8.42 -0.17 -8.46
CA ASP A 51 8.48 1.26 -8.20
C ASP A 51 7.83 1.56 -6.86
N LYS A 52 8.63 1.94 -5.86
CA LYS A 52 8.13 2.45 -4.58
C LYS A 52 7.65 3.88 -4.78
N VAL A 53 6.47 4.17 -4.25
CA VAL A 53 5.91 5.53 -4.21
C VAL A 53 5.70 5.95 -2.77
N LEU A 54 5.96 7.22 -2.48
CA LEU A 54 5.57 7.78 -1.19
C LEU A 54 4.05 7.90 -1.17
N THR A 55 3.39 7.12 -0.31
CA THR A 55 1.95 7.21 -0.10
C THR A 55 1.67 7.85 1.24
N ARG A 56 0.73 8.79 1.27
CA ARG A 56 0.27 9.45 2.49
C ARG A 56 -1.23 9.26 2.62
N MET A 57 -1.67 8.86 3.80
CA MET A 57 -3.09 8.82 4.16
C MET A 57 -3.47 10.14 4.82
N ILE A 58 -4.54 10.74 4.31
CA ILE A 58 -5.16 11.94 4.85
C ILE A 58 -6.50 11.51 5.44
N PHE A 59 -6.67 11.78 6.73
CA PHE A 59 -7.94 11.55 7.41
C PHE A 59 -8.71 12.86 7.42
N ILE A 60 -9.94 12.79 6.93
CA ILE A 60 -10.90 13.89 6.95
C ILE A 60 -11.96 13.50 7.97
N ASN A 61 -12.27 14.41 8.88
CA ASN A 61 -13.36 14.27 9.85
C ASN A 61 -14.72 14.55 9.18
#